data_AF-A0AAN7RSV1-F1
#
_entry.id   AF-A0AAN7RSV1-F1
#
_cell.length_a   1.000
_cell.length_b   1.000
_cell.length_c   1.000
_cell.angle_alpha   90.00
_cell.angle_beta   90.00
_cell.angle_gamma   90.00
#
_symmetry.space_group_name_H-M   'P 1'
#
loop_
_entity.id
_entity.type
_entity.pdbx_description
1 polymer ?
#
loop_
_entity_poly.entity_id
_entity_poly.type
_entity_poly.pdbx_seq_one_letter_code
_entity_poly.pdbx_strand_id
1 'polypeptide(L)'
;MSSYLAQEVHLARRHEEILSQRSELLQQMETYLGDKKTKKTWQTQAADAAHKRNAALLNDIEAAEKKLRERVYLLPHPDTVKLETLYWASIKESLPKWEQFLLGRAEVPVGFKKMKTAKQNIHYPEEDSQK
;
A
#
# COMPACT_ATOMS: atom_id res chain seq x y z
N MET A 1 -32.51 43.55 70.59
CA MET A 1 -31.75 42.29 70.48
C MET A 1 -32.21 41.38 69.32
N SER A 2 -33.46 41.45 68.86
CA SER A 2 -33.98 40.56 67.79
C SER A 2 -33.33 40.73 66.40
N SER A 3 -32.81 41.90 66.04
CA SER A 3 -32.23 42.12 64.69
C SER A 3 -30.86 41.47 64.51
N TYR A 4 -30.02 41.49 65.55
CA TYR A 4 -28.69 40.89 65.54
C TYR A 4 -28.77 39.37 65.38
N LEU A 5 -29.68 38.73 66.13
CA LEU A 5 -29.92 37.29 66.01
C LEU A 5 -30.37 36.89 64.60
N ALA A 6 -31.27 37.67 63.98
CA ALA A 6 -31.71 37.42 62.61
C ALA A 6 -30.56 37.52 61.59
N GLN A 7 -29.63 38.45 61.81
CA GLN A 7 -28.45 38.63 60.98
C GLN A 7 -27.46 37.45 61.10
N GLU A 8 -27.20 36.97 62.32
CA GLU A 8 -26.34 35.80 62.57
C GLU A 8 -26.91 34.53 61.93
N VAL A 9 -28.22 34.32 62.04
CA VAL A 9 -28.89 33.18 61.39
C VAL A 9 -28.77 33.27 59.86
N HIS A 10 -28.88 34.47 59.30
CA HIS A 10 -28.71 34.65 57.86
C HIS A 10 -27.26 34.37 57.42
N LEU A 11 -26.28 34.84 58.20
CA LEU A 11 -24.85 34.63 57.93
C LEU A 11 -24.48 33.15 58.03
N ALA A 12 -24.98 32.44 59.05
CA ALA A 12 -24.79 31.00 59.21
C ALA A 12 -25.35 30.23 58.01
N ARG A 13 -26.55 30.58 57.53
CA ARG A 13 -27.13 29.96 56.32
C ARG A 13 -26.26 30.17 55.08
N ARG A 14 -25.73 31.38 54.89
CA ARG A 14 -24.81 31.69 53.79
C ARG A 14 -23.50 30.92 53.91
N HIS A 15 -23.00 30.74 55.14
CA HIS A 15 -21.80 29.96 55.38
C HIS A 15 -21.99 28.49 55.01
N GLU A 16 -23.10 27.88 55.45
CA GLU A 16 -23.44 26.50 55.07
C GLU A 16 -23.57 26.33 53.55
N GLU A 17 -24.16 27.30 52.86
CA GLU A 17 -24.26 27.29 51.40
C GLU A 17 -22.88 27.35 50.73
N ILE A 18 -21.98 28.20 51.22
CA ILE A 18 -20.59 28.28 50.74
C ILE A 18 -19.84 26.96 50.99
N LEU A 19 -20.01 26.36 52.18
CA LEU A 19 -19.39 25.08 52.51
C LEU A 19 -19.92 23.95 51.61
N SER A 20 -21.23 23.91 51.37
CA SER A 20 -21.86 22.94 50.48
C SER A 20 -21.30 23.07 49.06
N GLN A 21 -21.28 24.28 48.49
CA GLN A 21 -20.73 24.53 47.15
C GLN A 21 -19.25 24.14 47.05
N ARG A 22 -18.45 24.44 48.08
CA ARG A 22 -17.04 24.06 48.12
C ARG A 22 -16.86 22.55 48.14
N SER A 23 -17.68 21.83 48.92
CA SER A 23 -17.62 20.36 48.99
C SER A 23 -17.96 19.72 47.64
N GLU A 24 -18.99 20.21 46.96
CA GLU A 24 -19.39 19.72 45.64
C GLU A 24 -18.29 19.96 44.60
N LEU A 25 -17.71 21.17 44.57
CA LEU A 25 -16.62 21.49 43.65
C LEU A 25 -15.40 20.59 43.89
N LEU A 26 -15.03 20.35 45.16
CA LEU A 26 -13.91 19.47 45.49
C LEU A 26 -14.16 18.03 45.02
N GLN A 27 -15.38 17.51 45.20
CA GLN A 27 -15.78 16.19 44.71
C GLN A 27 -15.69 16.12 43.17
N GLN A 28 -16.16 17.15 42.47
CA GLN A 28 -16.07 17.23 41.01
C GLN A 28 -14.62 17.28 40.52
N MET A 29 -13.74 18.02 41.21
CA MET A 29 -12.33 18.09 40.87
C MET A 29 -11.62 16.75 41.11
N GLU A 30 -11.92 16.05 42.20
CA GLU A 30 -11.34 14.74 42.50
C GLU A 30 -11.76 13.68 41.48
N THR A 31 -13.05 13.61 41.15
CA THR A 31 -13.59 12.69 40.13
C THR A 31 -12.98 12.96 38.76
N TYR A 32 -12.90 14.23 38.33
CA TYR A 32 -12.27 14.61 37.06
C TYR A 32 -10.79 14.19 36.98
N LEU A 33 -10.03 14.39 38.06
CA LEU A 33 -8.63 13.96 38.12
C LEU A 33 -8.50 12.43 38.06
N GLY A 34 -9.38 11.71 38.76
CA GLY A 34 -9.48 10.25 38.70
C GLY A 34 -9.73 9.75 37.29
N ASP A 35 -10.75 10.27 36.62
CA ASP A 35 -11.13 9.90 35.25
C ASP A 35 -10.04 10.22 34.23
N LYS A 36 -9.38 11.38 34.38
CA LYS A 36 -8.27 11.75 33.51
C LYS A 36 -7.09 10.77 33.67
N LYS A 37 -6.81 10.34 34.90
CA LYS A 37 -5.76 9.37 35.19
C LYS A 37 -6.09 7.99 34.60
N THR A 38 -7.30 7.48 34.82
CA THR A 38 -7.73 6.18 34.30
C THR A 38 -7.76 6.17 32.77
N LYS A 39 -8.27 7.23 32.14
CA LYS A 39 -8.26 7.37 30.67
C LYS A 39 -6.84 7.33 30.11
N LYS A 40 -5.90 8.04 30.75
CA LYS A 40 -4.49 8.02 30.34
C LYS A 40 -3.87 6.63 30.45
N THR A 41 -4.14 5.90 31.54
CA THR A 41 -3.60 4.54 31.72
C THR A 41 -4.17 3.56 30.70
N TRP A 42 -5.49 3.63 30.41
CA TRP A 42 -6.12 2.80 29.38
C TRP A 42 -5.54 3.08 27.98
N GLN A 43 -5.30 4.35 27.66
CA GLN A 43 -4.68 4.73 26.38
C GLN A 43 -3.24 4.22 26.26
N THR A 44 -2.42 4.36 27.30
CA THR A 44 -1.05 3.83 27.30
C THR A 44 -1.05 2.31 27.14
N GLN A 45 -1.91 1.60 27.87
CA GLN A 45 -1.99 0.14 27.77
C GLN A 45 -2.42 -0.31 26.37
N ALA A 46 -3.40 0.38 25.76
CA ALA A 46 -3.85 0.10 24.40
C ALA A 46 -2.73 0.37 23.38
N ALA A 47 -1.98 1.47 23.54
CA ALA A 47 -0.84 1.80 22.69
C ALA A 47 0.28 0.75 22.83
N ASP A 48 0.61 0.32 24.04
CA ASP A 48 1.63 -0.71 24.29
C ASP A 48 1.23 -2.06 23.70
N ALA A 49 -0.05 -2.44 23.85
CA ALA A 49 -0.59 -3.67 23.25
C ALA A 49 -0.54 -3.61 21.71
N ALA A 50 -0.92 -2.48 21.12
CA ALA A 50 -0.82 -2.26 19.68
C ALA A 50 0.64 -2.30 19.20
N HIS A 51 1.57 -1.67 19.95
CA HIS A 51 2.99 -1.70 19.62
C HIS A 51 3.55 -3.12 19.65
N LYS A 52 3.22 -3.93 20.66
CA LYS A 52 3.67 -5.33 20.73
C LYS A 52 3.14 -6.15 19.55
N ARG A 53 1.86 -6.00 19.22
CA ARG A 53 1.25 -6.64 18.05
C ARG A 53 1.94 -6.22 16.75
N ASN A 54 2.17 -4.92 16.56
CA ASN A 54 2.80 -4.38 15.36
C ASN A 54 4.25 -4.88 15.21
N ALA A 55 4.99 -4.98 16.30
CA ALA A 55 6.35 -5.52 16.28
C ALA A 55 6.37 -7.00 15.87
N ALA A 56 5.43 -7.81 16.38
CA ALA A 56 5.30 -9.21 15.96
C ALA A 56 4.95 -9.33 14.47
N LEU A 57 3.95 -8.57 14.00
CA LEU A 57 3.55 -8.56 12.59
C LEU A 57 4.69 -8.11 11.67
N LEU A 58 5.48 -7.12 12.08
CA LEU A 58 6.62 -6.65 11.29
C LEU A 58 7.67 -7.76 11.12
N ASN A 59 7.99 -8.47 12.20
CA ASN A 59 8.91 -9.62 12.14
C ASN A 59 8.37 -10.73 11.22
N ASP A 60 7.08 -11.04 11.30
CA ASP A 60 6.45 -12.05 10.44
C ASP A 60 6.52 -11.65 8.96
N ILE A 61 6.27 -10.38 8.65
CA ILE A 61 6.38 -9.83 7.29
C ILE A 61 7.83 -9.92 6.79
N GLU A 62 8.81 -9.52 7.61
CA GLU A 62 10.22 -9.57 7.24
C GLU A 62 10.68 -11.02 6.99
N ALA A 63 10.23 -11.98 7.82
CA ALA A 63 10.51 -13.39 7.64
C ALA A 63 9.89 -13.95 6.35
N ALA A 64 8.63 -13.57 6.06
CA ALA A 64 7.96 -13.95 4.82
C ALA A 64 8.66 -13.37 3.59
N GLU A 65 9.11 -12.12 3.66
CA GLU A 65 9.85 -11.46 2.61
C GLU A 65 11.19 -12.16 2.34
N LYS A 66 11.98 -12.46 3.37
CA LYS A 66 13.25 -13.19 3.23
C LYS A 66 13.04 -14.54 2.54
N LYS A 67 12.05 -15.31 2.98
CA LYS A 67 11.69 -16.59 2.39
C LYS A 67 11.26 -16.45 0.92
N LEU A 68 10.53 -15.39 0.58
CA LEU A 68 10.13 -15.12 -0.81
C LEU A 68 11.34 -14.77 -1.67
N ARG A 69 12.21 -13.87 -1.18
CA ARG A 69 13.46 -13.50 -1.85
C ARG A 69 14.32 -14.73 -2.11
N GLU A 70 14.56 -15.58 -1.11
CA GLU A 70 15.28 -16.84 -1.26
C GLU A 70 14.70 -17.73 -2.36
N ARG A 71 13.36 -17.88 -2.43
CA ARG A 71 12.71 -18.66 -3.49
C ARG A 71 12.92 -18.05 -4.88
N VAL A 72 12.79 -16.73 -5.00
CA VAL A 72 12.97 -16.01 -6.28
C VAL A 72 14.42 -16.11 -6.77
N TYR A 73 15.40 -16.02 -5.87
CA TYR A 73 16.82 -16.14 -6.23
C TYR A 73 17.22 -17.58 -6.61
N LEU A 74 16.60 -18.59 -6.02
CA LEU A 74 16.98 -19.99 -6.23
C LEU A 74 16.37 -20.61 -7.48
N LEU A 75 15.18 -20.19 -7.90
CA LEU A 75 14.53 -20.82 -9.05
C LEU A 75 13.64 -19.85 -9.84
N PRO A 76 13.84 -19.73 -11.17
CA PRO A 76 12.88 -19.08 -12.04
C PRO A 76 11.51 -19.77 -11.92
N HIS A 77 10.43 -19.01 -12.10
CA HIS A 77 9.07 -19.54 -12.00
C HIS A 77 8.90 -20.73 -12.97
N PRO A 78 8.24 -21.84 -12.58
CA PRO A 78 8.03 -23.01 -13.44
C PRO A 78 7.55 -22.67 -14.87
N ASP A 79 6.59 -21.75 -15.00
CA ASP A 79 6.11 -21.26 -16.29
C ASP A 79 7.20 -20.58 -17.14
N THR A 80 8.12 -19.83 -16.53
CA THR A 80 9.28 -19.25 -17.26
C THR A 80 10.22 -20.33 -17.77
N VAL A 81 10.51 -21.34 -16.95
CA VAL A 81 11.34 -22.50 -17.35
C VAL A 81 10.67 -23.29 -18.47
N LYS A 82 9.36 -23.53 -18.35
CA LYS A 82 8.56 -24.23 -19.36
C LYS A 82 8.54 -23.47 -20.68
N LEU A 83 8.34 -22.14 -20.63
CA LEU A 83 8.34 -21.30 -21.81
C LEU A 83 9.71 -21.30 -22.50
N GLU A 84 10.78 -21.16 -21.73
CA GLU A 84 12.15 -21.23 -22.26
C GLU A 84 12.43 -22.59 -22.93
N THR A 85 12.01 -23.67 -22.28
CA THR A 85 12.15 -25.03 -22.85
C THR A 85 11.41 -25.18 -24.17
N LEU A 86 10.15 -24.72 -24.24
CA LEU A 86 9.34 -24.77 -25.47
C LEU A 86 9.92 -23.87 -26.57
N TYR A 87 10.40 -22.68 -26.19
CA TYR A 87 11.05 -21.75 -27.11
C TYR A 87 12.28 -22.39 -27.76
N TRP A 88 13.22 -22.92 -26.97
CA TRP A 88 14.43 -23.55 -27.50
C TRP A 88 14.12 -24.82 -28.31
N ALA A 89 13.09 -25.59 -27.94
CA ALA A 89 12.62 -26.71 -28.74
C ALA A 89 12.11 -26.24 -30.11
N SER A 90 11.30 -25.18 -30.15
CA SER A 90 10.80 -24.57 -31.39
C SER A 90 11.93 -24.01 -32.25
N ILE A 91 12.94 -23.38 -31.64
CA ILE A 91 14.13 -22.91 -32.36
C ILE A 91 14.88 -24.09 -32.97
N LYS A 92 15.16 -25.15 -32.21
CA LYS A 92 15.85 -26.35 -32.72
C LYS A 92 15.10 -27.01 -33.89
N GLU A 93 13.77 -27.01 -33.86
CA GLU A 93 12.96 -27.59 -34.94
C GLU A 93 12.92 -26.71 -36.19
N SER A 94 12.95 -25.38 -36.01
CA SER A 94 12.85 -24.43 -37.13
C SER A 94 14.20 -24.08 -37.75
N LEU A 95 15.31 -24.14 -37.01
CA LEU A 95 16.64 -23.74 -37.45
C LEU A 95 17.07 -24.42 -38.77
N PRO A 96 16.90 -25.75 -38.97
CA PRO A 96 17.29 -26.40 -40.23
C PRO A 96 16.47 -25.92 -41.43
N LYS A 97 15.18 -25.60 -41.21
CA LYS A 97 14.28 -25.07 -42.25
C LYS A 97 14.73 -23.67 -42.68
N TRP A 98 15.14 -22.85 -41.71
CA TRP A 98 15.74 -21.53 -41.98
C TRP A 98 17.09 -21.63 -42.70
N GLU A 99 17.96 -22.56 -42.29
CA GLU A 99 19.25 -22.78 -42.95
C GLU A 99 19.09 -23.14 -44.43
N GLN A 100 18.19 -24.08 -44.75
CA GLN A 100 17.91 -24.46 -46.14
C GLN A 100 17.37 -23.30 -46.98
N PHE A 101 16.49 -22.48 -46.40
CA PHE A 101 15.96 -21.29 -47.07
C PHE A 101 17.04 -20.24 -47.33
N LEU A 102 17.87 -19.93 -46.33
CA LEU A 102 18.95 -18.96 -46.47
C LEU A 102 20.02 -19.40 -47.48
N LEU A 103 20.20 -20.71 -47.67
CA LEU A 103 21.06 -21.28 -48.70
C LEU A 103 20.40 -21.37 -50.08
N GLY A 104 19.15 -20.88 -50.24
CA GLY A 104 18.40 -20.91 -51.49
C GLY A 104 17.92 -22.31 -51.91
N ARG A 105 17.93 -23.27 -50.98
CA ARG A 105 17.57 -24.69 -51.23
C ARG A 105 16.14 -25.03 -50.85
N ALA A 106 15.43 -24.11 -50.18
CA ALA A 106 14.05 -24.30 -49.76
C ALA A 106 13.23 -23.01 -49.98
N GLU A 107 11.91 -23.18 -49.98
CA GLU A 107 10.96 -22.07 -49.96
C GLU A 107 10.89 -21.40 -48.58
N VAL A 108 10.19 -20.28 -48.51
CA VAL A 108 10.12 -19.43 -47.32
C VAL A 108 9.58 -20.21 -46.10
N PRO A 109 10.32 -20.27 -44.98
CA PRO A 109 9.93 -21.04 -43.81
C PRO A 109 8.77 -20.40 -43.02
N VAL A 110 8.15 -21.21 -42.16
CA VAL A 110 7.02 -20.85 -41.30
C VAL A 110 7.36 -19.62 -40.44
N GLY A 111 6.49 -18.59 -40.50
CA GLY A 111 6.61 -17.36 -39.71
C GLY A 111 7.02 -16.12 -40.50
N PHE A 112 7.51 -16.27 -41.74
CA PHE A 112 7.86 -15.14 -42.58
C PHE A 112 6.61 -14.49 -43.19
N LYS A 113 6.08 -13.44 -42.55
CA LYS A 113 5.06 -12.58 -43.16
C LYS A 113 5.77 -11.57 -44.06
N LYS A 114 5.65 -11.71 -45.39
CA LYS A 114 6.02 -10.64 -46.32
C LYS A 114 5.20 -9.39 -45.96
N MET A 115 5.85 -8.37 -45.40
CA MET A 115 5.24 -7.04 -45.32
C MET A 115 5.00 -6.59 -46.77
N LYS A 116 3.73 -6.33 -47.12
CA LYS A 116 3.38 -5.81 -48.43
C LYS A 116 4.08 -4.46 -48.57
N THR A 117 5.09 -4.38 -49.42
CA THR A 117 5.62 -3.10 -49.89
C THR A 117 4.51 -2.42 -50.68
N ALA A 118 3.84 -1.46 -50.04
CA ALA A 118 3.00 -0.51 -50.73
C ALA A 118 3.91 0.25 -51.70
N LYS A 119 3.75 -0.03 -52.99
CA LYS A 119 4.42 0.71 -54.07
C LYS A 119 4.07 2.19 -53.91
N GLN A 120 5.00 2.98 -53.39
CA GLN A 120 4.95 4.43 -53.55
C GLN A 120 5.23 4.71 -55.02
N ASN A 121 4.15 4.78 -55.82
CA ASN A 121 4.21 5.35 -57.17
C ASN A 121 4.44 6.85 -57.02
N ILE A 122 5.69 7.29 -57.08
CA ILE A 122 6.01 8.70 -57.29
C ILE A 122 5.86 8.95 -58.79
N HIS A 123 4.74 9.59 -59.15
CA HIS A 123 4.47 10.09 -60.49
C HIS A 123 5.18 11.45 -60.65
N TYR A 124 6.17 11.53 -61.53
CA TYR A 124 6.71 12.81 -61.98
C TYR A 124 5.86 13.32 -63.15
N PRO A 125 5.44 14.60 -63.18
CA PRO A 125 4.78 15.15 -64.35
C PRO A 125 5.84 15.45 -65.41
N GLU A 126 5.60 15.00 -66.65
CA GLU A 126 6.31 15.46 -67.83
C GLU A 126 5.91 16.92 -68.09
N GLU A 127 6.89 17.83 -68.11
CA GLU A 127 6.69 19.18 -68.63
C GLU A 127 6.81 19.13 -70.17
N ASP A 128 5.66 19.34 -70.82
CA ASP A 128 5.55 19.57 -72.25
C ASP A 128 6.38 20.78 -72.67
N SER A 129 7.41 20.51 -73.46
CA SER A 129 8.07 21.49 -74.30
C SER A 129 7.17 21.83 -75.48
N GLN A 130 6.60 23.04 -75.54
CA GLN A 130 6.11 23.60 -76.80
C GLN A 130 6.12 25.14 -76.82
N LYS A 131 7.10 25.64 -77.59
CA LYS A 131 7.12 26.83 -78.47
C LYS A 131 6.78 28.22 -77.94
#